data_AF-A0A9P7PYH9-F1
#
_entry.id   AF-A0A9P7PYH9-F1
#
_cell.length_a   1.000
_cell.length_b   1.000
_cell.length_c   1.000
_cell.angle_alpha   90.00
_cell.angle_beta   90.00
_cell.angle_gamma   90.00
#
_symmetry.space_group_name_H-M   'P 1'
#
loop_
_entity.id
_entity.type
_entity.pdbx_description
1 polymer ?
#
loop_
_entity_poly.entity_id
_entity_poly.type
_entity_poly.pdbx_seq_one_letter_code
_entity_poly.pdbx_strand_id
1 'polypeptide(L)'
;MAASPAACSSSGSLKRSDDHQQKPPSIPIDTLVNHLLVAKRSLSSMNHVLRANELATSARLSHQEALLLGAQTAFVRNSMLDQVTILTRVRGSLQCTYEWGKRDFKKLVKAMDEVDTELTGTMDMLRDTQVQSTLQPSDRKGLTLLDFVDETSVHEMREAMKRSIQDLQGIQVSFDGDLLRFETDIRNLRKTLSAAPLPAMDEDTQPATASLLLQIEDHSATMASLLASLTTHFDMCVTAIRTTEGAAALARRRVAEGTQSQGSEEVSISGVIAEQESHMSDLEPKTADDQAEMLKVVVQDAEEVDDVVFEIQDHLANMELEFTVVQKHLSRTKASYTSILESFTMLGEIGDRLGDYLAAEEDFKQRWELEKEAVFGKLEEMREMRKFYEGYASAHGSLVLEVERRRAVDERVQSIWRKAQESVDKILEADRASRETFRQDVGEYLPTDLWAGIQGPARKWTVVQITDDESAAASVDRTPAQGSAIADGTGKVTLD
;
A
#
# COMPACT_ATOMS: atom_id res chain seq x y z
N MET A 1 -5.06 37.88 52.62
CA MET A 1 -5.44 38.38 53.95
C MET A 1 -4.42 37.88 54.96
N ALA A 2 -3.50 38.74 55.37
CA ALA A 2 -2.74 38.66 56.63
C ALA A 2 -2.14 40.05 56.83
N ALA A 3 -2.58 40.73 57.88
CA ALA A 3 -2.16 42.06 58.27
C ALA A 3 -1.25 41.97 59.51
N SER A 4 -0.22 42.81 59.58
CA SER A 4 0.50 43.21 60.81
C SER A 4 1.58 44.27 60.49
N PRO A 5 1.99 45.10 61.46
CA PRO A 5 1.68 46.54 61.40
C PRO A 5 2.88 47.49 61.51
N ALA A 6 2.54 48.79 61.48
CA ALA A 6 3.38 49.97 61.61
C ALA A 6 4.30 50.03 62.85
N ALA A 7 5.42 50.73 62.68
CA ALA A 7 6.26 51.23 63.77
C ALA A 7 6.49 52.75 63.64
N CYS A 8 5.89 53.46 64.58
CA CYS A 8 6.29 54.66 65.31
C CYS A 8 7.18 55.74 64.68
N SER A 9 6.60 56.94 64.67
CA SER A 9 7.21 58.27 64.72
C SER A 9 8.30 58.41 65.80
N SER A 10 9.34 59.17 65.50
CA SER A 10 10.08 59.94 66.50
C SER A 10 10.44 61.33 65.93
N SER A 11 9.75 62.33 66.46
CA SER A 11 10.08 63.74 66.33
C SER A 11 11.42 64.00 67.00
N GLY A 12 12.38 64.52 66.24
CA GLY A 12 13.73 64.83 66.71
C GLY A 12 14.14 66.25 66.32
N SER A 13 13.74 67.20 67.16
CA SER A 13 14.54 68.37 67.57
C SER A 13 15.09 69.32 66.50
N LEU A 14 14.44 70.49 66.43
CA LEU A 14 14.96 71.75 65.90
C LEU A 14 16.31 72.10 66.55
N LYS A 15 17.38 72.12 65.75
CA LYS A 15 18.60 72.88 66.07
C LYS A 15 18.91 73.83 64.91
N ARG A 16 18.57 75.10 65.17
CA ARG A 16 19.09 76.28 64.48
C ARG A 16 20.53 76.47 64.93
N SER A 17 21.47 76.31 64.01
CA SER A 17 22.88 76.66 64.23
C SER A 17 23.42 77.25 62.93
N ASP A 18 23.72 78.55 63.03
CA ASP A 18 24.88 79.23 62.46
C ASP A 18 25.15 79.10 60.96
N ASP A 19 24.64 80.13 60.28
CA ASP A 19 25.31 80.95 59.27
C ASP A 19 26.85 80.75 59.19
N HIS A 20 27.27 79.77 58.40
CA HIS A 20 28.60 79.70 57.84
C HIS A 20 28.47 79.68 56.32
N GLN A 21 28.84 80.80 55.71
CA GLN A 21 29.17 80.93 54.29
C GLN A 21 30.16 79.82 53.90
N GLN A 22 29.65 78.70 53.39
CA GLN A 22 30.43 77.70 52.70
C GLN A 22 30.67 78.21 51.28
N LYS A 23 31.89 78.70 51.06
CA LYS A 23 32.47 78.90 49.74
C LYS A 23 32.16 77.67 48.86
N PRO A 24 31.66 77.83 47.62
CA PRO A 24 31.30 76.69 46.78
C PRO A 24 32.52 75.78 46.60
N PRO A 25 32.34 74.44 46.57
CA PRO A 25 33.42 73.51 46.33
C PRO A 25 34.01 73.80 44.95
N SER A 26 35.21 74.39 44.91
CA SER A 26 35.94 74.59 43.66
C SER A 26 36.53 73.25 43.24
N ILE A 27 35.77 72.48 42.46
CA ILE A 27 36.24 71.25 41.84
C ILE A 27 37.41 71.61 40.90
N PRO A 28 38.55 70.91 40.97
CA PRO A 28 39.67 71.19 40.10
C PRO A 28 39.29 70.93 38.64
N ILE A 29 39.65 71.88 37.77
CA ILE A 29 39.35 71.87 36.34
C ILE A 29 39.86 70.59 35.66
N ASP A 30 40.99 70.04 36.13
CA ASP A 30 41.54 68.77 35.66
C ASP A 30 40.59 67.58 35.86
N THR A 31 39.85 67.55 36.96
CA THR A 31 38.90 66.49 37.29
C THR A 31 37.66 66.57 36.40
N LEU A 32 37.14 67.77 36.13
CA LEU A 32 36.03 67.96 35.19
C LEU A 32 36.38 67.53 33.77
N VAL A 33 37.59 67.84 33.30
CA VAL A 33 38.08 67.40 31.99
C VAL A 33 38.22 65.87 31.93
N ASN A 34 38.69 65.23 33.00
CA ASN A 34 38.74 63.76 33.06
C ASN A 34 37.33 63.15 33.03
N HIS A 35 36.36 63.69 33.76
CA HIS A 35 34.97 63.21 33.72
C HIS A 35 34.35 63.37 32.32
N LEU A 36 34.62 64.47 31.61
CA LEU A 36 34.19 64.62 30.22
C LEU A 36 34.81 63.57 29.28
N LEU A 37 36.10 63.25 29.47
CA LEU A 37 36.77 62.22 28.67
C LEU A 37 36.20 60.82 28.94
N VAL A 38 35.90 60.50 30.20
CA VAL A 38 35.26 59.24 30.61
C VAL A 38 33.83 59.16 30.07
N ALA A 39 33.03 60.23 30.23
CA ALA A 39 31.67 60.32 29.66
C ALA A 39 31.67 60.20 28.13
N LYS A 40 32.67 60.79 27.44
CA LYS A 40 32.81 60.62 25.99
C LYS A 40 33.14 59.18 25.61
N ARG A 41 34.03 58.52 26.37
CA ARG A 41 34.38 57.13 26.13
C ARG A 41 33.17 56.22 26.38
N SER A 42 32.39 56.47 27.44
CA SER A 42 31.20 55.66 27.76
C SER A 42 30.12 55.76 26.70
N LEU A 43 30.06 56.83 25.89
CA LEU A 43 29.17 56.91 24.72
C LEU A 43 29.50 55.88 23.62
N SER A 44 30.66 55.23 23.63
CA SER A 44 30.90 54.09 22.74
C SER A 44 29.95 52.91 23.02
N SER A 45 29.29 52.90 24.19
CA SER A 45 28.20 51.98 24.53
C SER A 45 27.00 52.07 23.58
N MET A 46 26.88 53.15 22.80
CA MET A 46 25.91 53.27 21.71
C MET A 46 25.97 52.07 20.75
N ASN A 47 27.16 51.54 20.46
CA ASN A 47 27.30 50.36 19.59
C ASN A 47 26.66 49.10 20.22
N HIS A 48 26.75 48.94 21.54
CA HIS A 48 26.11 47.85 22.27
C HIS A 48 24.58 47.96 22.23
N VAL A 49 24.04 49.18 22.36
CA VAL A 49 22.58 49.43 22.28
C VAL A 49 22.05 49.27 20.84
N LEU A 50 22.81 49.69 19.83
CA LEU A 50 22.43 49.41 18.44
C LEU A 50 22.38 47.90 18.18
N ARG A 51 23.39 47.16 18.66
CA ARG A 51 23.41 45.70 18.59
C ARG A 51 22.24 45.07 19.35
N ALA A 52 21.89 45.60 20.51
CA ALA A 52 20.72 45.16 21.27
C ALA A 52 19.43 45.24 20.46
N ASN A 53 19.21 46.38 19.82
CA ASN A 53 18.03 46.60 19.01
C ASN A 53 17.99 45.68 17.77
N GLU A 54 19.15 45.42 17.14
CA GLU A 54 19.26 44.40 16.07
C GLU A 54 18.88 43.00 16.56
N LEU A 55 19.35 42.61 17.74
CA LEU A 55 19.03 41.32 18.35
C LEU A 55 17.54 41.22 18.68
N ALA A 56 16.95 42.23 19.29
CA ALA A 56 15.53 42.27 19.64
C ALA A 56 14.63 42.18 18.39
N THR A 57 14.93 42.98 17.35
CA THR A 57 14.19 42.92 16.09
C THR A 57 14.35 41.57 15.40
N SER A 58 15.55 40.99 15.39
CA SER A 58 15.82 39.66 14.81
C SER A 58 15.15 38.53 15.59
N ALA A 59 15.09 38.63 16.92
CA ALA A 59 14.42 37.68 17.80
C ALA A 59 12.92 37.64 17.51
N ARG A 60 12.29 38.82 17.40
CA ARG A 60 10.87 38.94 17.07
C ARG A 60 10.55 38.33 15.70
N LEU A 61 11.34 38.64 14.67
CA LEU A 61 11.14 38.05 13.33
C LEU A 61 11.33 36.52 13.36
N SER A 62 12.36 36.04 14.05
CA SER A 62 12.64 34.60 14.18
C SER A 62 11.50 33.87 14.89
N HIS A 63 10.92 34.48 15.92
CA HIS A 63 9.77 33.89 16.62
C HIS A 63 8.51 33.89 15.75
N GLN A 64 8.21 34.99 15.06
CA GLN A 64 7.08 35.05 14.14
C GLN A 64 7.18 33.97 13.04
N GLU A 65 8.38 33.79 12.47
CA GLU A 65 8.63 32.73 11.49
C GLU A 65 8.43 31.33 12.12
N ALA A 66 8.94 31.10 13.33
CA ALA A 66 8.76 29.83 14.03
C ALA A 66 7.29 29.53 14.33
N LEU A 67 6.49 30.51 14.73
CA LEU A 67 5.05 30.35 14.96
C LEU A 67 4.33 29.98 13.67
N LEU A 68 4.60 30.70 12.59
CA LEU A 68 3.99 30.45 11.29
C LEU A 68 4.31 29.03 10.79
N LEU A 69 5.60 28.67 10.76
CA LEU A 69 6.04 27.36 10.30
C LEU A 69 5.49 26.25 11.18
N GLY A 70 5.45 26.45 12.50
CA GLY A 70 4.92 25.44 13.41
C GLY A 70 3.40 25.24 13.24
N ALA A 71 2.63 26.31 13.03
CA ALA A 71 1.20 26.21 12.73
C ALA A 71 0.94 25.48 11.40
N GLN A 72 1.69 25.82 10.35
CA GLN A 72 1.63 25.12 9.06
C GLN A 72 2.00 23.64 9.18
N THR A 73 3.07 23.35 9.92
CA THR A 73 3.54 21.97 10.20
C THR A 73 2.44 21.16 10.90
N ALA A 74 1.82 21.72 11.95
CA ALA A 74 0.75 21.07 12.68
C ALA A 74 -0.48 20.81 11.80
N PHE A 75 -0.89 21.80 10.99
CA PHE A 75 -2.01 21.67 10.06
C PHE A 75 -1.78 20.56 9.02
N VAL A 76 -0.61 20.56 8.36
CA VAL A 76 -0.27 19.55 7.35
C VAL A 76 -0.16 18.18 8.00
N ARG A 77 0.50 18.07 9.15
CA ARG A 77 0.64 16.80 9.89
C ARG A 77 -0.72 16.20 10.25
N ASN A 78 -1.65 17.00 10.79
CA ASN A 78 -2.99 16.52 11.12
C ASN A 78 -3.75 16.08 9.87
N SER A 79 -3.70 16.87 8.79
CA SER A 79 -4.31 16.52 7.51
C SER A 79 -3.74 15.20 6.97
N MET A 80 -2.43 14.98 7.07
CA MET A 80 -1.79 13.73 6.66
C MET A 80 -2.20 12.53 7.52
N LEU A 81 -2.39 12.70 8.83
CA LEU A 81 -2.91 11.65 9.71
C LEU A 81 -4.34 11.23 9.30
N ASP A 82 -5.17 12.21 8.91
CA ASP A 82 -6.50 11.94 8.37
C ASP A 82 -6.42 11.17 7.05
N GLN A 83 -5.53 11.58 6.13
CA GLN A 83 -5.30 10.86 4.87
C GLN A 83 -4.79 9.42 5.10
N VAL A 84 -3.86 9.21 6.03
CA VAL A 84 -3.39 7.88 6.42
C VAL A 84 -4.54 7.01 6.94
N THR A 85 -5.50 7.60 7.65
CA THR A 85 -6.71 6.91 8.12
C THR A 85 -7.59 6.50 6.94
N ILE A 86 -7.79 7.37 5.95
CA ILE A 86 -8.52 7.06 4.72
C ILE A 86 -7.83 5.94 3.94
N LEU A 87 -6.51 6.04 3.69
CA LEU A 87 -5.73 5.00 3.01
C LEU A 87 -5.83 3.65 3.72
N THR A 88 -5.84 3.65 5.06
CA THR A 88 -6.01 2.41 5.84
C THR A 88 -7.40 1.80 5.66
N ARG A 89 -8.45 2.63 5.53
CA ARG A 89 -9.81 2.17 5.23
C ARG A 89 -9.90 1.59 3.82
N VAL A 90 -9.30 2.25 2.83
CA VAL A 90 -9.22 1.76 1.44
C VAL A 90 -8.52 0.41 1.43
N ARG A 91 -7.34 0.30 2.04
CA ARG A 91 -6.62 -0.98 2.21
C ARG A 91 -7.50 -2.06 2.84
N GLY A 92 -8.26 -1.71 3.88
CA GLY A 92 -9.21 -2.63 4.51
C GLY A 92 -10.26 -3.16 3.54
N SER A 93 -10.79 -2.30 2.66
CA SER A 93 -11.72 -2.70 1.59
C SER A 93 -11.08 -3.66 0.60
N LEU A 94 -9.87 -3.35 0.09
CA LEU A 94 -9.15 -4.24 -0.83
C LEU A 94 -8.86 -5.61 -0.18
N GLN A 95 -8.45 -5.62 1.09
CA GLN A 95 -8.28 -6.87 1.86
C GLN A 95 -9.59 -7.66 1.95
N CYS A 96 -10.72 -7.01 2.20
CA CYS A 96 -12.00 -7.70 2.25
C CYS A 96 -12.36 -8.37 0.90
N THR A 97 -12.06 -7.70 -0.22
CA THR A 97 -12.21 -8.28 -1.56
C THR A 97 -11.30 -9.49 -1.76
N TYR A 98 -10.04 -9.39 -1.38
CA TYR A 98 -9.08 -10.51 -1.46
C TYR A 98 -9.54 -11.71 -0.61
N GLU A 99 -9.91 -11.49 0.65
CA GLU A 99 -10.40 -12.54 1.55
C GLU A 99 -11.74 -13.13 1.08
N TRP A 100 -12.58 -12.35 0.40
CA TRP A 100 -13.75 -12.87 -0.29
C TRP A 100 -13.36 -13.81 -1.42
N GLY A 101 -12.46 -13.40 -2.32
CA GLY A 101 -12.02 -14.21 -3.46
C GLY A 101 -11.34 -15.50 -3.00
N LYS A 102 -10.52 -15.46 -1.95
CA LYS A 102 -9.89 -16.65 -1.34
C LYS A 102 -10.91 -17.64 -0.78
N ARG A 103 -11.96 -17.15 -0.12
CA ARG A 103 -13.04 -18.00 0.38
C ARG A 103 -13.87 -18.60 -0.75
N ASP A 104 -14.14 -17.82 -1.79
CA ASP A 104 -14.88 -18.30 -2.96
C ASP A 104 -14.09 -19.35 -3.75
N PHE A 105 -12.78 -19.13 -3.94
CA PHE A 105 -11.85 -20.10 -4.50
C PHE A 105 -11.86 -21.43 -3.76
N LYS A 106 -11.81 -21.40 -2.43
CA LYS A 106 -11.87 -22.63 -1.64
C LYS A 106 -13.18 -23.40 -1.86
N LYS A 107 -14.30 -22.70 -2.08
CA LYS A 107 -15.58 -23.35 -2.41
C LYS A 107 -15.55 -23.95 -3.82
N LEU A 108 -15.00 -23.21 -4.78
CA LEU A 108 -14.90 -23.66 -6.16
C LEU A 108 -14.02 -24.90 -6.28
N VAL A 109 -12.83 -24.90 -5.67
CA VAL A 109 -11.93 -26.07 -5.62
C VAL A 109 -12.63 -27.28 -5.01
N LYS A 110 -13.39 -27.10 -3.91
CA LYS A 110 -14.15 -28.21 -3.32
C LYS A 110 -15.19 -28.78 -4.29
N ALA A 111 -15.90 -27.92 -5.04
CA ALA A 111 -16.87 -28.37 -6.03
C ALA A 111 -16.19 -29.10 -7.21
N MET A 112 -14.97 -28.68 -7.57
CA MET A 112 -14.14 -29.34 -8.58
C MET A 112 -13.71 -30.74 -8.13
N ASP A 113 -13.17 -30.84 -6.91
CA ASP A 113 -12.76 -32.12 -6.31
C ASP A 113 -13.94 -33.10 -6.19
N GLU A 114 -15.14 -32.60 -5.85
CA GLU A 114 -16.35 -33.41 -5.75
C GLU A 114 -16.75 -34.01 -7.11
N VAL A 115 -16.82 -33.19 -8.16
CA VAL A 115 -17.15 -33.65 -9.53
C VAL A 115 -16.07 -34.60 -10.08
N ASP A 116 -14.79 -34.33 -9.82
CA ASP A 116 -13.71 -35.23 -10.23
C ASP A 116 -13.74 -36.57 -9.48
N THR A 117 -14.09 -36.57 -8.19
CA THR A 117 -14.26 -37.80 -7.41
C THR A 117 -15.40 -38.64 -7.96
N GLU A 118 -16.53 -38.02 -8.29
CA GLU A 118 -17.67 -38.71 -8.91
C GLU A 118 -17.29 -39.32 -10.27
N LEU A 119 -16.62 -38.54 -11.14
CA LEU A 119 -16.17 -39.04 -12.43
C LEU A 119 -15.16 -40.18 -12.28
N THR A 120 -14.20 -40.07 -11.35
CA THR A 120 -13.26 -41.15 -11.02
C THR A 120 -14.00 -42.41 -10.61
N GLY A 121 -14.99 -42.29 -9.72
CA GLY A 121 -15.81 -43.43 -9.30
C GLY A 121 -16.53 -44.12 -10.46
N THR A 122 -17.01 -43.34 -11.45
CA THR A 122 -17.60 -43.94 -12.67
C THR A 122 -16.57 -44.63 -13.56
N MET A 123 -15.36 -44.08 -13.68
CA MET A 123 -14.26 -44.70 -14.44
C MET A 123 -13.77 -46.00 -13.79
N ASP A 124 -13.68 -46.02 -12.46
CA ASP A 124 -13.32 -47.22 -11.69
C ASP A 124 -14.39 -48.30 -11.82
N MET A 125 -15.68 -47.92 -11.79
CA MET A 125 -16.78 -48.85 -12.06
C MET A 125 -16.69 -49.48 -13.47
N LEU A 126 -16.33 -48.70 -14.49
CA LEU A 126 -16.11 -49.23 -15.84
C LEU A 126 -14.88 -50.16 -15.91
N ARG A 127 -13.83 -49.86 -15.15
CA ARG A 127 -12.62 -50.69 -15.03
C ARG A 127 -12.91 -52.03 -14.37
N ASP A 128 -13.73 -52.04 -13.32
CA ASP A 128 -14.05 -53.25 -12.57
C ASP A 128 -15.08 -54.15 -13.29
N THR A 129 -15.83 -53.60 -14.24
CA THR A 129 -16.86 -54.34 -14.98
C THR A 129 -16.24 -55.12 -16.14
N GLN A 130 -16.16 -56.44 -15.98
CA GLN A 130 -15.67 -57.36 -17.03
C GLN A 130 -16.72 -57.60 -18.12
N VAL A 131 -16.26 -57.61 -19.39
CA VAL A 131 -17.10 -57.95 -20.53
C VAL A 131 -17.23 -59.47 -20.66
N GLN A 132 -18.45 -59.97 -20.86
CA GLN A 132 -18.71 -61.41 -21.03
C GLN A 132 -17.93 -61.99 -22.22
N SER A 133 -17.41 -63.21 -22.07
CA SER A 133 -16.58 -63.88 -23.10
C SER A 133 -17.27 -64.11 -24.44
N THR A 134 -18.61 -64.10 -24.49
CA THR A 134 -19.42 -64.22 -25.70
C THR A 134 -19.44 -62.93 -26.53
N LEU A 135 -19.24 -61.79 -25.88
CA LEU A 135 -19.17 -60.46 -26.50
C LEU A 135 -17.72 -60.03 -26.80
N GLN A 136 -16.73 -60.76 -26.29
CA GLN A 136 -15.33 -60.47 -26.54
C GLN A 136 -14.93 -60.84 -27.99
N PRO A 137 -14.17 -59.97 -28.68
CA PRO A 137 -13.51 -60.33 -29.93
C PRO A 137 -12.63 -61.56 -29.72
N SER A 138 -12.61 -62.49 -30.69
CA SER A 138 -11.92 -63.79 -30.57
C SER A 138 -10.41 -63.71 -30.28
N ASP A 139 -9.83 -62.52 -30.42
CA ASP A 139 -8.40 -62.23 -30.34
C ASP A 139 -7.95 -61.72 -28.95
N ARG A 140 -8.88 -61.35 -28.04
CA ARG A 140 -8.54 -60.78 -26.72
C ARG A 140 -9.46 -61.31 -25.62
N LYS A 141 -8.88 -61.74 -24.49
CA LYS A 141 -9.60 -62.25 -23.31
C LYS A 141 -9.40 -61.33 -22.11
N GLY A 142 -10.46 -61.16 -21.32
CA GLY A 142 -10.42 -60.39 -20.06
C GLY A 142 -10.52 -58.88 -20.23
N LEU A 143 -11.16 -58.41 -21.31
CA LEU A 143 -11.40 -56.99 -21.54
C LEU A 143 -12.45 -56.45 -20.55
N THR A 144 -12.23 -55.23 -20.11
CA THR A 144 -13.12 -54.44 -19.25
C THR A 144 -13.94 -53.47 -20.10
N LEU A 145 -15.00 -52.89 -19.53
CA LEU A 145 -15.79 -51.88 -20.25
C LEU A 145 -14.97 -50.64 -20.60
N LEU A 146 -14.00 -50.30 -19.76
CA LEU A 146 -13.12 -49.16 -19.93
C LEU A 146 -12.23 -49.28 -21.17
N ASP A 147 -11.83 -50.50 -21.58
CA ASP A 147 -10.98 -50.72 -22.76
C ASP A 147 -11.63 -50.29 -24.08
N PHE A 148 -12.94 -50.05 -24.09
CA PHE A 148 -13.72 -49.59 -25.24
C PHE A 148 -14.06 -48.10 -25.18
N VAL A 149 -13.59 -47.40 -24.14
CA VAL A 149 -13.86 -45.99 -23.86
C VAL A 149 -12.60 -45.16 -24.12
N ASP A 150 -12.78 -43.94 -24.60
CA ASP A 150 -11.69 -42.99 -24.80
C ASP A 150 -11.36 -42.21 -23.51
N GLU A 151 -10.35 -42.67 -22.79
CA GLU A 151 -9.82 -42.01 -21.58
C GLU A 151 -9.17 -40.65 -21.86
N THR A 152 -8.79 -40.35 -23.10
CA THR A 152 -8.06 -39.11 -23.42
C THR A 152 -8.91 -37.87 -23.13
N SER A 153 -10.19 -37.93 -23.44
CA SER A 153 -11.16 -36.86 -23.16
C SER A 153 -11.25 -36.49 -21.66
N VAL A 154 -11.18 -37.49 -20.77
CA VAL A 154 -11.20 -37.29 -19.31
C VAL A 154 -9.88 -36.68 -18.84
N HIS A 155 -8.75 -37.15 -19.39
CA HIS A 155 -7.44 -36.58 -19.07
C HIS A 155 -7.31 -35.13 -19.53
N GLU A 156 -7.77 -34.80 -20.74
CA GLU A 156 -7.78 -33.43 -21.27
C GLU A 156 -8.61 -32.49 -20.39
N MET A 157 -9.78 -32.97 -19.92
CA MET A 157 -10.64 -32.22 -19.01
C MET A 157 -9.95 -31.92 -17.68
N ARG A 158 -9.30 -32.93 -17.08
CA ARG A 158 -8.55 -32.78 -15.83
C ARG A 158 -7.37 -31.82 -15.97
N GLU A 159 -6.65 -31.89 -17.07
CA GLU A 159 -5.55 -30.96 -17.33
C GLU A 159 -6.06 -29.54 -17.59
N ALA A 160 -7.19 -29.37 -18.27
CA ALA A 160 -7.84 -28.06 -18.41
C ALA A 160 -8.25 -27.49 -17.04
N MET A 161 -8.87 -28.31 -16.20
CA MET A 161 -9.26 -27.93 -14.85
C MET A 161 -8.06 -27.51 -13.98
N LYS A 162 -6.95 -28.24 -14.08
CA LYS A 162 -5.71 -27.92 -13.38
C LYS A 162 -5.11 -26.59 -13.83
N ARG A 163 -5.17 -26.28 -15.14
CA ARG A 163 -4.74 -24.98 -15.67
C ARG A 163 -5.59 -23.84 -15.10
N SER A 164 -6.92 -24.00 -15.08
CA SER A 164 -7.82 -23.03 -14.46
C SER A 164 -7.48 -22.77 -12.98
N ILE A 165 -7.13 -23.81 -12.21
CA ILE A 165 -6.67 -23.63 -10.81
C ILE A 165 -5.38 -22.80 -10.75
N GLN A 166 -4.43 -23.06 -11.65
CA GLN A 166 -3.17 -22.32 -11.72
C GLN A 166 -3.40 -20.84 -12.08
N ASP A 167 -4.30 -20.57 -13.03
CA ASP A 167 -4.65 -19.22 -13.45
C ASP A 167 -5.34 -18.46 -12.32
N LEU A 168 -6.29 -19.08 -11.61
CA LEU A 168 -6.91 -18.52 -10.39
C LEU A 168 -5.90 -18.21 -9.29
N GLN A 169 -4.92 -19.10 -9.07
CA GLN A 169 -3.84 -18.88 -8.11
C GLN A 169 -2.94 -17.72 -8.56
N GLY A 170 -2.63 -17.61 -9.84
CA GLY A 170 -1.86 -16.51 -10.41
C GLY A 170 -2.54 -15.15 -10.18
N ILE A 171 -3.86 -15.08 -10.40
CA ILE A 171 -4.68 -13.89 -10.14
C ILE A 171 -4.61 -13.50 -8.65
N GLN A 172 -4.72 -14.47 -7.72
CA GLN A 172 -4.62 -14.21 -6.28
C GLN A 172 -3.24 -13.70 -5.86
N VAL A 173 -2.17 -14.33 -6.34
CA VAL A 173 -0.79 -13.94 -5.99
C VAL A 173 -0.46 -12.54 -6.51
N SER A 174 -0.94 -12.20 -7.72
CA SER A 174 -0.77 -10.85 -8.27
C SER A 174 -1.40 -9.79 -7.37
N PHE A 175 -2.68 -9.98 -7.00
CA PHE A 175 -3.39 -9.01 -6.19
C PHE A 175 -2.87 -8.92 -4.74
N ASP A 176 -2.43 -10.05 -4.17
CA ASP A 176 -1.74 -10.08 -2.87
C ASP A 176 -0.44 -9.25 -2.88
N GLY A 177 0.31 -9.32 -3.98
CA GLY A 177 1.51 -8.51 -4.20
C GLY A 177 1.22 -7.00 -4.21
N ASP A 178 0.17 -6.58 -4.92
CA ASP A 178 -0.26 -5.17 -4.96
C ASP A 178 -0.71 -4.67 -3.59
N LEU A 179 -1.47 -5.50 -2.87
CA LEU A 179 -1.91 -5.21 -1.51
C LEU A 179 -0.75 -5.07 -0.52
N LEU A 180 0.26 -5.93 -0.61
CA LEU A 180 1.47 -5.86 0.22
C LEU A 180 2.30 -4.60 -0.06
N ARG A 181 2.39 -4.21 -1.33
CA ARG A 181 3.05 -2.97 -1.74
C ARG A 181 2.30 -1.75 -1.20
N PHE A 182 0.97 -1.74 -1.28
CA PHE A 182 0.15 -0.67 -0.71
C PHE A 182 0.29 -0.59 0.82
N GLU A 183 0.32 -1.73 1.51
CA GLU A 183 0.56 -1.75 2.95
C GLU A 183 1.95 -1.21 3.32
N THR A 184 2.97 -1.56 2.53
CA THR A 184 4.34 -1.09 2.72
C THR A 184 4.44 0.41 2.51
N ASP A 185 3.76 0.96 1.51
CA ASP A 185 3.63 2.39 1.26
C ASP A 185 3.03 3.12 2.48
N ILE A 186 1.88 2.64 2.99
CA ILE A 186 1.23 3.23 4.19
C ILE A 186 2.15 3.15 5.41
N ARG A 187 2.86 2.02 5.60
CA ARG A 187 3.76 1.81 6.73
C ARG A 187 4.96 2.75 6.67
N ASN A 188 5.55 2.93 5.48
CA ASN A 188 6.65 3.85 5.26
C ASN A 188 6.24 5.30 5.53
N LEU A 189 5.06 5.72 5.04
CA LEU A 189 4.52 7.05 5.31
C LEU A 189 4.28 7.29 6.81
N ARG A 190 3.72 6.30 7.52
CA ARG A 190 3.57 6.41 8.99
C ARG A 190 4.90 6.53 9.69
N LYS A 191 5.90 5.76 9.25
CA LYS A 191 7.24 5.78 9.83
C LYS A 191 7.89 7.14 9.65
N THR A 192 7.88 7.71 8.44
CA THR A 192 8.43 9.04 8.17
C THR A 192 7.70 10.12 8.96
N LEU A 193 6.36 10.09 8.98
CA LEU A 193 5.54 11.04 9.74
C LEU A 193 5.76 10.96 11.25
N SER A 194 6.08 9.77 11.79
CA SER A 194 6.39 9.57 13.21
C SER A 194 7.83 9.94 13.57
N ALA A 195 8.76 9.83 12.62
CA ALA A 195 10.17 10.19 12.80
C ALA A 195 10.40 11.71 12.69
N ALA A 196 9.47 12.43 12.06
CA ALA A 196 9.51 13.88 11.98
C ALA A 196 9.56 14.48 13.40
N PRO A 197 10.55 15.34 13.71
CA PRO A 197 10.60 16.05 14.98
C PRO A 197 9.27 16.76 15.20
N LEU A 198 8.64 16.57 16.35
CA LEU A 198 7.44 17.32 16.67
C LEU A 198 7.80 18.81 16.72
N PRO A 199 7.02 19.69 16.07
CA PRO A 199 7.16 21.11 16.34
C PRO A 199 6.98 21.27 17.84
N ALA A 200 7.85 22.05 18.49
CA ALA A 200 7.85 22.28 19.94
C ALA A 200 6.68 23.18 20.35
N MET A 201 5.48 22.77 19.97
CA MET A 201 4.17 23.31 20.31
C MET A 201 3.63 22.56 21.53
N ASP A 202 4.49 22.01 22.39
CA ASP A 202 4.06 21.64 23.73
C ASP A 202 3.62 22.93 24.43
N GLU A 203 2.50 22.87 25.15
CA GLU A 203 1.97 23.99 25.93
C GLU A 203 3.00 24.57 26.91
N ASP A 204 4.05 23.82 27.27
CA ASP A 204 5.15 24.25 28.13
C ASP A 204 6.27 25.02 27.39
N THR A 205 6.48 24.81 26.08
CA THR A 205 7.62 25.42 25.35
C THR A 205 7.27 26.75 24.68
N GLN A 206 6.03 26.90 24.22
CA GLN A 206 5.51 28.16 23.68
C GLN A 206 5.60 29.34 24.68
N PRO A 207 5.07 29.23 25.93
CA PRO A 207 5.16 30.32 26.90
C PRO A 207 6.61 30.66 27.26
N ALA A 208 7.50 29.66 27.25
CA ALA A 208 8.93 29.87 27.52
C ALA A 208 9.65 30.67 26.42
N THR A 209 9.27 30.51 25.15
CA THR A 209 9.85 31.33 24.06
C THR A 209 9.23 32.73 23.99
N ALA A 210 7.95 32.88 24.33
CA ALA A 210 7.28 34.17 24.42
C ALA A 210 7.80 35.01 25.60
N SER A 211 8.04 34.39 26.75
CA SER A 211 8.67 35.06 27.89
C SER A 211 10.09 35.54 27.56
N LEU A 212 10.84 34.74 26.80
CA LEU A 212 12.18 35.09 26.37
C LEU A 212 12.22 36.32 25.44
N LEU A 213 11.21 36.49 24.59
CA LEU A 213 11.10 37.71 23.77
C LEU A 213 10.80 38.94 24.60
N LEU A 214 9.91 38.81 25.60
CA LEU A 214 9.62 39.91 26.52
C LEU A 214 10.87 40.30 27.30
N GLN A 215 11.72 39.34 27.69
CA GLN A 215 13.00 39.60 28.34
C GLN A 215 14.00 40.32 27.41
N ILE A 216 14.12 39.88 26.15
CA ILE A 216 14.95 40.55 25.14
C ILE A 216 14.47 41.99 24.87
N GLU A 217 13.15 42.21 24.79
CA GLU A 217 12.55 43.55 24.61
C GLU A 217 12.79 44.45 25.83
N ASP A 218 12.68 43.90 27.04
CA ASP A 218 12.95 44.59 28.31
C ASP A 218 14.44 44.98 28.46
N HIS A 219 15.36 44.07 28.11
CA HIS A 219 16.80 44.35 28.06
C HIS A 219 17.13 45.47 27.06
N SER A 220 16.55 45.44 25.86
CA SER A 220 16.73 46.50 24.84
C SER A 220 16.21 47.85 25.32
N ALA A 221 15.03 47.89 25.96
CA ALA A 221 14.45 49.11 26.51
C ALA A 221 15.29 49.68 27.67
N THR A 222 15.76 48.81 28.57
CA THR A 222 16.62 49.19 29.69
C THR A 222 17.95 49.76 29.19
N MET A 223 18.62 49.08 28.24
CA MET A 223 19.85 49.57 27.62
C MET A 223 19.68 50.93 26.93
N ALA A 224 18.53 51.17 26.27
CA ALA A 224 18.23 52.48 25.68
C ALA A 224 18.07 53.58 26.73
N SER A 225 17.45 53.26 27.89
CA SER A 225 17.34 54.19 29.02
C SER A 225 18.71 54.51 29.64
N LEU A 226 19.59 53.51 29.76
CA LEU A 226 20.97 53.68 30.25
C LEU A 226 21.83 54.51 29.29
N LEU A 227 21.67 54.33 27.97
CA LEU A 227 22.35 55.20 27.00
C LEU A 227 21.83 56.64 27.04
N ALA A 228 20.52 56.83 27.25
CA ALA A 228 19.94 58.15 27.42
C ALA A 228 20.52 58.85 28.67
N SER A 229 20.66 58.15 29.81
CA SER A 229 21.28 58.72 31.01
C SER A 229 22.77 59.07 30.80
N LEU A 230 23.54 58.21 30.15
CA LEU A 230 24.94 58.50 29.77
C LEU A 230 25.05 59.72 28.85
N THR A 231 24.13 59.86 27.90
CA THR A 231 24.07 61.02 26.98
C THR A 231 23.73 62.30 27.75
N THR A 232 22.76 62.26 28.67
CA THR A 232 22.45 63.41 29.52
C THR A 232 23.62 63.79 30.43
N HIS A 233 24.35 62.81 30.97
CA HIS A 233 25.54 63.06 31.78
C HIS A 233 26.67 63.69 30.96
N PHE A 234 26.89 63.22 29.73
CA PHE A 234 27.83 63.84 28.80
C PHE A 234 27.45 65.29 28.48
N ASP A 235 26.18 65.56 28.21
CA ASP A 235 25.66 66.91 27.96
C ASP A 235 25.82 67.83 29.20
N MET A 236 25.62 67.29 30.41
CA MET A 236 25.89 67.98 31.66
C MET A 236 27.40 68.25 31.86
N CYS A 237 28.28 67.31 31.51
CA CYS A 237 29.74 67.51 31.54
C CYS A 237 30.21 68.60 30.57
N VAL A 238 29.65 68.63 29.36
CA VAL A 238 29.91 69.68 28.36
C VAL A 238 29.45 71.05 28.88
N THR A 239 28.27 71.11 29.49
CA THR A 239 27.72 72.34 30.06
C THR A 239 28.51 72.83 31.28
N ALA A 240 28.94 71.92 32.15
CA ALA A 240 29.79 72.22 33.30
C ALA A 240 31.17 72.80 32.89
N ILE A 241 31.81 72.23 31.86
CA ILE A 241 33.09 72.73 31.34
C ILE A 241 32.93 74.07 30.63
N ARG A 242 31.81 74.31 29.94
CA ARG A 242 31.53 75.58 29.25
C ARG A 242 31.31 76.73 30.23
N THR A 243 30.58 76.49 31.31
CA THR A 243 30.23 77.51 32.31
C THR A 243 31.34 77.77 33.34
N THR A 244 32.37 76.91 33.37
CA THR A 244 33.54 77.09 34.23
C THR A 244 34.64 77.86 33.49
N GLU A 245 34.97 79.06 33.98
CA GLU A 245 35.97 79.95 33.37
C GLU A 245 37.33 79.26 33.21
N GLY A 246 37.88 79.24 31.99
CA GLY A 246 39.18 78.64 31.68
C GLY A 246 39.19 77.11 31.45
N ALA A 247 38.12 76.39 31.81
CA ALA A 247 38.04 74.93 31.67
C ALA A 247 37.97 74.47 30.20
N ALA A 248 37.26 75.20 29.35
CA ALA A 248 37.16 74.89 27.92
C ALA A 248 38.52 74.95 27.18
N ALA A 249 39.40 75.89 27.55
CA ALA A 249 40.74 75.99 26.98
C ALA A 249 41.67 74.85 27.45
N LEU A 250 41.54 74.44 28.72
CA LEU A 250 42.31 73.33 29.29
C LEU A 250 41.84 71.97 28.76
N ALA A 251 40.53 71.78 28.56
CA ALA A 251 39.96 70.61 27.89
C ALA A 251 40.53 70.45 26.47
N ARG A 252 40.50 71.52 25.65
CA ARG A 252 41.04 71.50 24.28
C ARG A 252 42.53 71.17 24.25
N ARG A 253 43.30 71.67 25.22
CA ARG A 253 44.74 71.36 25.35
C ARG A 253 44.99 69.90 25.72
N ARG A 254 44.28 69.36 26.70
CA ARG A 254 44.42 67.95 27.14
C ARG A 254 44.03 66.95 26.06
N VAL A 255 43.04 67.27 25.24
CA VAL A 255 42.64 66.46 24.09
C VAL A 255 43.73 66.45 23.02
N ALA A 256 44.34 67.60 22.75
CA ALA A 256 45.47 67.72 21.81
C ALA A 256 46.76 67.05 22.33
N GLU A 257 46.99 67.04 23.64
CA GLU A 257 48.12 66.34 24.28
C GLU A 257 47.90 64.81 24.30
N GLY A 258 46.66 64.35 24.53
CA GLY A 258 46.30 62.93 24.53
C GLY A 258 46.39 62.24 23.15
N THR A 259 46.23 62.99 22.06
CA THR A 259 46.35 62.48 20.68
C THR A 259 47.80 62.26 20.22
N GLN A 260 48.80 62.78 20.96
CA GLN A 260 50.22 62.59 20.63
C GLN A 260 50.87 61.35 21.28
N SER A 261 50.25 60.76 22.32
CA SER A 261 50.88 59.70 23.13
C SER A 261 50.39 58.28 22.83
N GLN A 262 49.23 58.09 22.18
CA GLN A 262 48.74 56.77 21.79
C GLN A 262 48.06 56.86 20.44
N GLY A 263 48.61 56.18 19.43
CA GLY A 263 48.05 56.09 18.07
C GLY A 263 46.80 55.22 18.01
N SER A 264 45.74 55.60 18.73
CA SER A 264 44.44 54.95 18.71
C SER A 264 43.37 55.95 18.26
N GLU A 265 42.56 55.50 17.30
CA GLU A 265 41.39 56.11 16.65
C GLU A 265 40.89 57.48 17.15
N GLU A 266 41.03 58.40 16.22
CA GLU A 266 40.46 59.73 16.05
C GLU A 266 39.06 59.95 16.64
N VAL A 267 38.96 60.70 17.75
CA VAL A 267 37.70 61.40 18.09
C VAL A 267 37.99 62.82 18.62
N SER A 268 38.00 63.80 17.71
CA SER A 268 38.18 65.22 18.03
C SER A 268 37.07 65.75 18.95
N ILE A 269 37.42 66.22 20.15
CA ILE A 269 36.48 66.90 21.07
C ILE A 269 36.20 68.34 20.62
N SER A 270 37.07 68.89 19.77
CA SER A 270 36.97 70.28 19.30
C SER A 270 35.81 70.53 18.35
N GLY A 271 35.25 69.50 17.68
CA GLY A 271 34.05 69.62 16.86
C GLY A 271 32.76 69.47 17.68
N VAL A 272 32.74 68.53 18.62
CA VAL A 272 31.55 68.18 19.43
C VAL A 272 31.13 69.32 20.36
N ILE A 273 32.09 70.02 20.97
CA ILE A 273 31.79 71.19 21.82
C ILE A 273 31.19 72.34 21.00
N ALA A 274 31.54 72.48 19.71
CA ALA A 274 31.08 73.56 18.84
C ALA A 274 29.72 73.25 18.16
N GLU A 275 29.44 71.99 17.86
CA GLU A 275 28.18 71.57 17.21
C GLU A 275 27.00 71.48 18.19
N GLN A 276 27.25 71.12 19.46
CA GLN A 276 26.22 71.10 20.50
C GLN A 276 25.86 72.50 21.06
N GLU A 277 26.53 73.57 20.63
CA GLU A 277 26.26 74.96 21.07
C GLU A 277 24.84 75.46 20.74
N SER A 278 24.13 74.79 19.82
CA SER A 278 22.82 75.23 19.33
C SER A 278 21.61 74.59 20.04
N HIS A 279 21.80 73.52 20.83
CA HIS A 279 20.70 72.66 21.28
C HIS A 279 20.56 72.48 22.81
N MET A 280 21.38 73.16 23.62
CA MET A 280 21.54 72.90 25.07
C MET A 280 20.92 73.96 26.01
N SER A 281 20.00 74.78 25.51
CA SER A 281 19.45 75.95 26.23
C SER A 281 18.74 75.62 27.55
N ASP A 282 18.27 74.38 27.74
CA ASP A 282 17.55 73.95 28.96
C ASP A 282 18.47 73.49 30.10
N LEU A 283 19.74 73.15 29.82
CA LEU A 283 20.70 72.68 30.83
C LEU A 283 21.61 73.80 31.36
N GLU A 284 21.45 75.02 30.86
CA GLU A 284 22.27 76.17 31.29
C GLU A 284 21.91 76.61 32.72
N PRO A 285 22.89 76.65 33.65
CA PRO A 285 22.63 77.13 35.00
C PRO A 285 22.27 78.61 34.97
N LYS A 286 21.11 78.97 35.54
CA LYS A 286 20.57 80.34 35.56
C LYS A 286 21.11 81.15 36.74
N THR A 287 21.58 80.47 37.78
CA THR A 287 22.19 81.08 38.97
C THR A 287 23.50 80.38 39.36
N ALA A 288 24.31 81.03 40.19
CA ALA A 288 25.56 80.46 40.72
C ALA A 288 25.32 79.26 41.65
N ASP A 289 24.15 79.20 42.30
CA ASP A 289 23.73 78.07 43.14
C ASP A 289 23.36 76.86 42.26
N ASP A 290 22.62 77.08 41.16
CA ASP A 290 22.32 76.03 40.15
C ASP A 290 23.61 75.46 39.55
N GLN A 291 24.63 76.30 39.35
CA GLN A 291 25.94 75.87 38.85
C GLN A 291 26.66 74.96 39.85
N ALA A 292 26.61 75.28 41.15
CA ALA A 292 27.21 74.44 42.19
C ALA A 292 26.48 73.10 42.34
N GLU A 293 25.16 73.09 42.19
CA GLU A 293 24.34 71.87 42.19
C GLU A 293 24.62 70.99 40.96
N MET A 294 24.68 71.57 39.75
CA MET A 294 25.05 70.86 38.53
C MET A 294 26.44 70.21 38.64
N LEU A 295 27.43 70.94 39.16
CA LEU A 295 28.78 70.42 39.36
C LEU A 295 28.82 69.27 40.38
N LYS A 296 27.96 69.33 41.41
CA LYS A 296 27.82 68.23 42.38
C LYS A 296 27.25 66.98 41.74
N VAL A 297 26.20 67.12 40.91
CA VAL A 297 25.59 65.99 40.17
C VAL A 297 26.60 65.38 39.20
N VAL A 298 27.34 66.19 38.44
CA VAL A 298 28.38 65.71 37.52
C VAL A 298 29.46 64.89 38.23
N VAL A 299 29.89 65.30 39.43
CA VAL A 299 30.90 64.54 40.19
C VAL A 299 30.31 63.23 40.74
N GLN A 300 29.05 63.25 41.20
CA GLN A 300 28.38 62.06 41.72
C GLN A 300 28.14 61.02 40.61
N ASP A 301 27.52 61.44 39.50
CA ASP A 301 27.22 60.56 38.37
C ASP A 301 28.50 59.98 37.74
N ALA A 302 29.61 60.74 37.77
CA ALA A 302 30.85 60.27 37.18
C ALA A 302 31.51 59.10 37.92
N GLU A 303 31.12 58.83 39.18
CA GLU A 303 31.51 57.60 39.89
C GLU A 303 30.69 56.38 39.41
N GLU A 304 29.48 56.61 38.88
CA GLU A 304 28.55 55.55 38.45
C GLU A 304 28.65 55.24 36.93
N VAL A 305 29.32 56.08 36.13
CA VAL A 305 29.42 55.91 34.66
C VAL A 305 29.98 54.54 34.25
N ASP A 306 31.04 54.08 34.91
CA ASP A 306 31.66 52.79 34.58
C ASP A 306 30.75 51.60 34.94
N ASP A 307 29.97 51.72 36.03
CA ASP A 307 28.99 50.71 36.45
C ASP A 307 27.83 50.62 35.45
N VAL A 308 27.33 51.76 34.97
CA VAL A 308 26.29 51.81 33.92
C VAL A 308 26.79 51.19 32.61
N VAL A 309 28.04 51.44 32.23
CA VAL A 309 28.63 50.79 31.03
C VAL A 309 28.72 49.29 31.21
N PHE A 310 29.10 48.82 32.41
CA PHE A 310 29.13 47.39 32.72
C PHE A 310 27.73 46.76 32.69
N GLU A 311 26.70 47.45 33.22
CA GLU A 311 25.31 47.01 33.16
C GLU A 311 24.79 46.88 31.71
N ILE A 312 25.11 47.84 30.83
CA ILE A 312 24.81 47.76 29.39
C ILE A 312 25.47 46.51 28.77
N GLN A 313 26.72 46.21 29.13
CA GLN A 313 27.42 45.03 28.62
C GLN A 313 26.82 43.72 29.14
N ASP A 314 26.39 43.67 30.40
CA ASP A 314 25.72 42.51 30.99
C ASP A 314 24.37 42.23 30.31
N HIS A 315 23.55 43.27 30.12
CA HIS A 315 22.29 43.17 29.37
C HIS A 315 22.50 42.67 27.94
N LEU A 316 23.54 43.16 27.24
CA LEU A 316 23.88 42.68 25.91
C LEU A 316 24.24 41.19 25.93
N ALA A 317 25.08 40.76 26.87
CA ALA A 317 25.50 39.37 26.99
C ALA A 317 24.32 38.42 27.29
N ASN A 318 23.41 38.83 28.19
CA ASN A 318 22.21 38.07 28.51
C ASN A 318 21.29 37.92 27.29
N MET A 319 21.02 39.01 26.58
CA MET A 319 20.20 39.00 25.38
C MET A 319 20.82 38.18 24.23
N GLU A 320 22.16 38.16 24.09
CA GLU A 320 22.83 37.26 23.13
C GLU A 320 22.57 35.79 23.49
N LEU A 321 22.69 35.42 24.77
CA LEU A 321 22.41 34.06 25.25
C LEU A 321 20.95 33.68 24.98
N GLU A 322 20.01 34.54 25.35
CA GLU A 322 18.57 34.33 25.12
C GLU A 322 18.26 34.19 23.63
N PHE A 323 18.85 35.03 22.78
CA PHE A 323 18.66 34.97 21.33
C PHE A 323 19.15 33.64 20.73
N THR A 324 20.21 33.02 21.25
CA THR A 324 20.64 31.69 20.78
C THR A 324 19.57 30.61 21.02
N VAL A 325 18.79 30.73 22.10
CA VAL A 325 17.68 29.81 22.39
C VAL A 325 16.55 30.01 21.39
N VAL A 326 16.20 31.26 21.06
CA VAL A 326 15.21 31.59 20.01
C VAL A 326 15.64 31.01 18.65
N GLN A 327 16.91 31.18 18.27
CA GLN A 327 17.44 30.62 17.03
C GLN A 327 17.39 29.08 16.99
N LYS A 328 17.72 28.43 18.12
CA LYS A 328 17.64 26.97 18.24
C LYS A 328 16.20 26.47 18.10
N HIS A 329 15.24 27.22 18.65
CA HIS A 329 13.83 26.91 18.48
C HIS A 329 13.41 27.04 17.00
N LEU A 330 13.78 28.14 16.34
CA LEU A 330 13.50 28.34 14.92
C LEU A 330 14.10 27.22 14.04
N SER A 331 15.36 26.84 14.26
CA SER A 331 16.02 25.80 13.46
C SER A 331 15.37 24.42 13.64
N ARG A 332 14.95 24.08 14.86
CA ARG A 332 14.17 22.86 15.11
C ARG A 332 12.83 22.88 14.37
N THR A 333 12.12 24.01 14.40
CA THR A 333 10.83 24.14 13.71
C THR A 333 11.01 24.08 12.19
N LYS A 334 12.06 24.69 11.62
CA LYS A 334 12.41 24.56 10.19
C LYS A 334 12.71 23.11 9.79
N ALA A 335 13.46 22.38 10.62
CA ALA A 335 13.75 20.97 10.39
C ALA A 335 12.46 20.11 10.43
N SER A 336 11.58 20.37 11.40
CA SER A 336 10.26 19.72 11.50
C SER A 336 9.42 19.98 10.25
N TYR A 337 9.30 21.25 9.83
CA TYR A 337 8.57 21.64 8.63
C TYR A 337 9.10 20.94 7.37
N THR A 338 10.42 20.90 7.18
CA THR A 338 11.06 20.23 6.03
C THR A 338 10.76 18.74 6.02
N SER A 339 10.86 18.07 7.17
CA SER A 339 10.56 16.64 7.31
C SER A 339 9.09 16.31 7.03
N ILE A 340 8.16 17.20 7.42
CA ILE A 340 6.75 17.07 7.09
C ILE A 340 6.50 17.26 5.60
N LEU A 341 7.20 18.20 4.93
CA LEU A 341 7.11 18.35 3.47
C LEU A 341 7.59 17.10 2.72
N GLU A 342 8.69 16.47 3.14
CA GLU A 342 9.16 15.18 2.58
C GLU A 342 8.12 14.07 2.77
N SER A 343 7.46 14.05 3.92
CA SER A 343 6.37 13.10 4.17
C SER A 343 5.16 13.42 3.30
N PHE A 344 4.87 14.69 3.04
CA PHE A 344 3.78 15.14 2.17
C PHE A 344 4.04 14.77 0.70
N THR A 345 5.28 14.89 0.22
CA THR A 345 5.63 14.42 -1.14
C THR A 345 5.44 12.91 -1.26
N MET A 346 5.85 12.13 -0.24
CA MET A 346 5.59 10.69 -0.21
C MET A 346 4.09 10.36 -0.24
N LEU A 347 3.26 11.12 0.47
CA LEU A 347 1.80 10.96 0.40
C LEU A 347 1.28 11.23 -1.02
N GLY A 348 1.82 12.25 -1.71
CA GLY A 348 1.51 12.52 -3.12
C GLY A 348 1.86 11.34 -4.03
N GLU A 349 3.06 10.78 -3.91
CA GLU A 349 3.49 9.61 -4.67
C GLU A 349 2.61 8.37 -4.42
N ILE A 350 2.12 8.19 -3.18
CA ILE A 350 1.15 7.12 -2.86
C ILE A 350 -0.20 7.42 -3.50
N GLY A 351 -0.61 8.70 -3.53
CA GLY A 351 -1.81 9.17 -4.22
C GLY A 351 -1.78 8.86 -5.71
N ASP A 352 -0.64 9.08 -6.38
CA ASP A 352 -0.47 8.76 -7.81
C ASP A 352 -0.62 7.25 -8.07
N ARG A 353 -0.09 6.40 -7.17
CA ARG A 353 -0.20 4.93 -7.25
C ARG A 353 -1.56 4.39 -6.79
N LEU A 354 -2.39 5.19 -6.12
CA LEU A 354 -3.66 4.72 -5.57
C LEU A 354 -4.61 4.25 -6.67
N GLY A 355 -4.59 4.93 -7.82
CA GLY A 355 -5.35 4.52 -9.00
C GLY A 355 -4.98 3.11 -9.47
N ASP A 356 -3.68 2.78 -9.48
CA ASP A 356 -3.19 1.45 -9.88
C ASP A 356 -3.68 0.36 -8.92
N TYR A 357 -3.66 0.61 -7.60
CA TYR A 357 -4.14 -0.36 -6.62
C TYR A 357 -5.66 -0.60 -6.73
N LEU A 358 -6.44 0.44 -7.02
CA LEU A 358 -7.88 0.32 -7.25
C LEU A 358 -8.18 -0.39 -8.57
N ALA A 359 -7.43 -0.10 -9.63
CA ALA A 359 -7.53 -0.80 -10.90
C ALA A 359 -7.18 -2.28 -10.76
N ALA A 360 -6.17 -2.62 -9.94
CA ALA A 360 -5.83 -4.01 -9.62
C ALA A 360 -6.95 -4.76 -8.90
N GLU A 361 -7.73 -4.08 -8.03
CA GLU A 361 -8.92 -4.69 -7.42
C GLU A 361 -9.99 -5.01 -8.46
N GLU A 362 -10.23 -4.10 -9.40
CA GLU A 362 -11.22 -4.29 -10.47
C GLU A 362 -10.80 -5.40 -11.44
N ASP A 363 -9.53 -5.41 -11.85
CA ASP A 363 -8.93 -6.45 -12.68
C ASP A 363 -8.99 -7.82 -11.98
N PHE A 364 -8.68 -7.88 -10.67
CA PHE A 364 -8.85 -9.09 -9.87
C PHE A 364 -10.29 -9.61 -9.92
N LYS A 365 -11.28 -8.76 -9.67
CA LYS A 365 -12.71 -9.16 -9.70
C LYS A 365 -13.13 -9.64 -11.09
N GLN A 366 -12.72 -8.92 -12.13
CA GLN A 366 -13.10 -9.26 -13.51
C GLN A 366 -12.49 -10.61 -13.93
N ARG A 367 -11.19 -10.79 -13.72
CA ARG A 367 -10.52 -12.06 -14.04
C ARG A 367 -11.06 -13.21 -13.20
N TRP A 368 -11.37 -12.95 -11.93
CA TRP A 368 -12.00 -13.93 -11.05
C TRP A 368 -13.34 -14.43 -11.62
N GLU A 369 -14.22 -13.53 -12.02
CA GLU A 369 -15.53 -13.92 -12.57
C GLU A 369 -15.42 -14.65 -13.91
N LEU A 370 -14.53 -14.20 -14.80
CA LEU A 370 -14.28 -14.87 -16.09
C LEU A 370 -13.78 -16.30 -15.90
N GLU A 371 -12.78 -16.49 -15.05
CA GLU A 371 -12.19 -17.81 -14.82
C GLU A 371 -13.16 -18.73 -14.06
N LYS A 372 -13.95 -18.17 -13.15
CA LYS A 372 -15.03 -18.89 -12.46
C LYS A 372 -16.10 -19.38 -13.43
N GLU A 373 -16.51 -18.56 -14.39
CA GLU A 373 -17.44 -18.96 -15.46
C GLU A 373 -16.86 -20.11 -16.31
N ALA A 374 -15.58 -19.99 -16.69
CA ALA A 374 -14.87 -21.04 -17.42
C ALA A 374 -14.85 -22.38 -16.64
N VAL A 375 -14.53 -22.33 -15.34
CA VAL A 375 -14.56 -23.52 -14.47
C VAL A 375 -15.97 -24.10 -14.37
N PHE A 376 -17.01 -23.29 -14.23
CA PHE A 376 -18.39 -23.81 -14.21
C PHE A 376 -18.77 -24.52 -15.50
N GLY A 377 -18.36 -24.00 -16.65
CA GLY A 377 -18.50 -24.69 -17.94
C GLY A 377 -17.84 -26.06 -17.91
N LYS A 378 -16.58 -26.15 -17.43
CA LYS A 378 -15.85 -27.42 -17.33
C LYS A 378 -16.48 -28.40 -16.34
N LEU A 379 -17.04 -27.91 -15.23
CA LEU A 379 -17.77 -28.75 -14.29
C LEU A 379 -19.02 -29.36 -14.91
N GLU A 380 -19.74 -28.61 -15.76
CA GLU A 380 -20.89 -29.17 -16.46
C GLU A 380 -20.47 -30.21 -17.51
N GLU A 381 -19.42 -29.92 -18.29
CA GLU A 381 -18.85 -30.88 -19.25
C GLU A 381 -18.44 -32.20 -18.56
N MET A 382 -17.82 -32.14 -17.36
CA MET A 382 -17.50 -33.34 -16.58
C MET A 382 -18.74 -34.11 -16.10
N ARG A 383 -19.80 -33.40 -15.68
CA ARG A 383 -21.06 -34.06 -15.29
C ARG A 383 -21.73 -34.73 -16.49
N GLU A 384 -21.70 -34.12 -17.66
CA GLU A 384 -22.20 -34.71 -18.91
C GLU A 384 -21.41 -35.97 -19.28
N MET A 385 -20.08 -35.91 -19.19
CA MET A 385 -19.19 -37.06 -19.40
C MET A 385 -19.51 -38.21 -18.45
N ARG A 386 -19.70 -37.89 -17.17
CA ARG A 386 -20.12 -38.87 -16.15
C ARG A 386 -21.45 -39.53 -16.53
N LYS A 387 -22.48 -38.74 -16.85
CA LYS A 387 -23.80 -39.25 -17.26
C LYS A 387 -23.71 -40.15 -18.49
N PHE A 388 -22.85 -39.79 -19.45
CA PHE A 388 -22.59 -40.61 -20.63
C PHE A 388 -22.02 -41.97 -20.25
N TYR A 389 -21.02 -42.03 -19.38
CA TYR A 389 -20.40 -43.28 -18.92
C TYR A 389 -21.32 -44.16 -18.07
N GLU A 390 -22.15 -43.55 -17.22
CA GLU A 390 -23.20 -44.27 -16.49
C GLU A 390 -24.24 -44.86 -17.46
N GLY A 391 -24.66 -44.08 -18.46
CA GLY A 391 -25.54 -44.55 -19.53
C GLY A 391 -24.93 -45.69 -20.34
N TYR A 392 -23.63 -45.60 -20.66
CA TYR A 392 -22.89 -46.66 -21.34
C TYR A 392 -22.86 -47.96 -20.53
N ALA A 393 -22.55 -47.90 -19.23
CA ALA A 393 -22.58 -49.08 -18.36
C ALA A 393 -23.97 -49.72 -18.28
N SER A 394 -25.02 -48.90 -18.17
CA SER A 394 -26.42 -49.38 -18.18
C SER A 394 -26.81 -50.04 -19.51
N ALA A 395 -26.39 -49.45 -20.63
CA ALA A 395 -26.62 -50.00 -21.96
C ALA A 395 -25.90 -51.35 -22.14
N HIS A 396 -24.69 -51.51 -21.62
CA HIS A 396 -24.00 -52.81 -21.60
C HIS A 396 -24.77 -53.86 -20.80
N GLY A 397 -25.29 -53.51 -19.61
CA GLY A 397 -26.14 -54.42 -18.84
C GLY A 397 -27.38 -54.88 -19.63
N SER A 398 -27.99 -53.96 -20.39
CA SER A 398 -29.12 -54.28 -21.26
C SER A 398 -28.72 -55.16 -22.46
N LEU A 399 -27.53 -54.93 -23.03
CA LEU A 399 -26.98 -55.74 -24.12
C LEU A 399 -26.76 -57.19 -23.69
N VAL A 400 -26.21 -57.42 -22.49
CA VAL A 400 -26.02 -58.76 -21.93
C VAL A 400 -27.34 -59.53 -21.87
N LEU A 401 -28.40 -58.90 -21.35
CA LEU A 401 -29.73 -59.51 -21.28
C LEU A 401 -30.29 -59.82 -22.67
N GLU A 402 -30.08 -58.94 -23.64
CA GLU A 402 -30.53 -59.16 -25.02
C GLU A 402 -29.78 -60.32 -25.70
N VAL A 403 -28.48 -60.46 -25.46
CA VAL A 403 -27.69 -61.59 -25.97
C VAL A 403 -28.22 -62.91 -25.42
N GLU A 404 -28.47 -62.99 -24.11
CA GLU A 404 -29.06 -64.18 -23.48
C GLU A 404 -30.46 -64.48 -24.02
N ARG A 405 -31.29 -63.44 -24.22
CA ARG A 405 -32.62 -63.59 -24.81
C ARG A 405 -32.55 -64.17 -26.23
N ARG A 406 -31.63 -63.67 -27.07
CA ARG A 406 -31.43 -64.18 -28.44
C ARG A 406 -30.96 -65.63 -28.43
N ARG A 407 -29.98 -65.96 -27.58
CA ARG A 407 -29.51 -67.33 -27.40
C ARG A 407 -30.65 -68.27 -26.98
N ALA A 408 -31.50 -67.86 -26.04
CA ALA A 408 -32.64 -68.66 -25.59
C ALA A 408 -33.69 -68.86 -26.71
N VAL A 409 -33.87 -67.88 -27.60
CA VAL A 409 -34.71 -68.02 -28.79
C VAL A 409 -34.09 -69.03 -29.76
N ASP A 410 -32.79 -68.92 -30.04
CA ASP A 410 -32.09 -69.86 -30.94
C ASP A 410 -32.14 -71.29 -30.40
N GLU A 411 -31.87 -71.51 -29.11
CA GLU A 411 -31.99 -72.81 -28.46
C GLU A 411 -33.42 -73.37 -28.54
N ARG A 412 -34.43 -72.50 -28.41
CA ARG A 412 -35.85 -72.89 -28.54
C ARG A 412 -36.18 -73.27 -29.99
N VAL A 413 -35.73 -72.51 -30.98
CA VAL A 413 -35.90 -72.81 -32.40
C VAL A 413 -35.20 -74.13 -32.75
N GLN A 414 -33.96 -74.32 -32.33
CA GLN A 414 -33.21 -75.56 -32.52
C GLN A 414 -33.90 -76.76 -31.84
N SER A 415 -34.48 -76.58 -30.65
CA SER A 415 -35.23 -77.62 -29.96
C SER A 415 -36.50 -78.03 -30.72
N ILE A 416 -37.23 -77.07 -31.29
CA ILE A 416 -38.40 -77.35 -32.15
C ILE A 416 -37.97 -78.12 -33.39
N TRP A 417 -36.92 -77.67 -34.08
CA TRP A 417 -36.41 -78.36 -35.27
C TRP A 417 -35.90 -79.77 -34.96
N ARG A 418 -35.24 -79.97 -33.81
CA ARG A 418 -34.81 -81.29 -33.36
C ARG A 418 -36.00 -82.23 -33.15
N LYS A 419 -37.05 -81.77 -32.46
CA LYS A 419 -38.29 -82.55 -32.27
C LYS A 419 -38.98 -82.84 -33.59
N ALA A 420 -38.99 -81.88 -34.52
CA ALA A 420 -39.55 -82.08 -35.86
C ALA A 420 -38.75 -83.14 -36.64
N GLN A 421 -37.41 -83.07 -36.60
CA GLN A 421 -36.53 -84.06 -37.22
C GLN A 421 -36.76 -85.45 -36.63
N GLU A 422 -36.82 -85.59 -35.29
CA GLU A 422 -37.14 -86.85 -34.62
C GLU A 422 -38.51 -87.40 -35.05
N SER A 423 -39.51 -86.54 -35.21
CA SER A 423 -40.83 -86.94 -35.69
C SER A 423 -40.80 -87.39 -37.16
N VAL A 424 -40.06 -86.71 -38.02
CA VAL A 424 -39.88 -87.09 -39.43
C VAL A 424 -39.15 -88.43 -39.52
N ASP A 425 -38.07 -88.59 -38.76
CA ASP A 425 -37.29 -89.83 -38.70
C ASP A 425 -38.18 -91.00 -38.26
N LYS A 426 -39.05 -90.81 -37.27
CA LYS A 426 -40.03 -91.82 -36.83
C LYS A 426 -41.03 -92.21 -37.92
N ILE A 427 -41.52 -91.26 -38.72
CA ILE A 427 -42.42 -91.54 -39.85
C ILE A 427 -41.69 -92.33 -40.94
N LEU A 428 -40.46 -91.95 -41.26
CA LEU A 428 -39.63 -92.64 -42.26
C LEU A 428 -39.25 -94.05 -41.81
N GLU A 429 -39.02 -94.26 -40.51
CA GLU A 429 -38.79 -95.58 -39.91
C GLU A 429 -40.05 -96.46 -40.04
N ALA A 430 -41.23 -95.91 -39.73
CA ALA A 430 -42.50 -96.62 -39.87
C ALA A 430 -42.84 -96.96 -41.34
N ASP A 431 -42.60 -96.04 -42.28
CA ASP A 431 -42.71 -96.30 -43.73
C ASP A 431 -41.73 -97.39 -44.16
N ARG A 432 -40.47 -97.33 -43.71
CA ARG A 432 -39.46 -98.37 -44.00
C ARG A 432 -39.92 -99.74 -43.50
N ALA A 433 -40.42 -99.82 -42.26
CA ALA A 433 -40.95 -101.06 -41.70
C ALA A 433 -42.16 -101.57 -42.51
N SER A 434 -43.09 -100.69 -42.89
CA SER A 434 -44.27 -101.04 -43.70
C SER A 434 -43.90 -101.51 -45.11
N ARG A 435 -42.93 -100.86 -45.76
CA ARG A 435 -42.39 -101.29 -47.06
C ARG A 435 -41.70 -102.65 -46.96
N GLU A 436 -41.01 -102.90 -45.85
CA GLU A 436 -40.38 -104.19 -45.60
C GLU A 436 -41.43 -105.30 -45.44
N THR A 437 -42.47 -105.06 -44.63
CA THR A 437 -43.61 -105.97 -44.49
C THR A 437 -44.31 -106.21 -45.82
N PHE A 438 -44.63 -105.15 -46.58
CA PHE A 438 -45.24 -105.27 -47.90
C PHE A 438 -44.36 -106.09 -48.88
N ARG A 439 -43.04 -105.90 -48.81
CA ARG A 439 -42.08 -106.66 -49.62
C ARG A 439 -42.03 -108.14 -49.21
N GLN A 440 -42.13 -108.44 -47.92
CA GLN A 440 -42.22 -109.81 -47.42
C GLN A 440 -43.52 -110.49 -47.87
N ASP A 441 -44.64 -109.76 -47.86
CA ASP A 441 -45.97 -110.33 -48.17
C ASP A 441 -46.23 -110.51 -49.67
N VAL A 442 -45.79 -109.57 -50.52
CA VAL A 442 -46.18 -109.51 -51.95
C VAL A 442 -44.96 -109.51 -52.89
N GLY A 443 -43.73 -109.41 -52.37
CA GLY A 443 -42.52 -109.21 -53.17
C GLY A 443 -42.15 -110.38 -54.08
N GLU A 444 -42.49 -111.62 -53.73
CA GLU A 444 -42.26 -112.80 -54.58
C GLU A 444 -43.14 -112.80 -55.85
N TYR A 445 -44.22 -112.01 -55.85
CA TYR A 445 -45.20 -111.95 -56.93
C TYR A 445 -45.11 -110.68 -57.78
N LEU A 446 -44.24 -109.72 -57.42
CA LEU A 446 -44.06 -108.47 -58.17
C LEU A 446 -42.76 -108.51 -59.00
N PRO A 447 -42.85 -108.38 -60.35
CA PRO A 447 -41.69 -108.17 -61.20
C PRO A 447 -40.94 -106.90 -60.81
N THR A 448 -39.61 -106.96 -60.78
CA THR A 448 -38.72 -105.88 -60.26
C THR A 448 -38.77 -104.60 -61.11
N ASP A 449 -39.31 -104.72 -62.31
CA ASP A 449 -39.44 -103.76 -63.40
C ASP A 449 -40.80 -103.02 -63.43
N LEU A 450 -41.77 -103.43 -62.59
CA LEU A 450 -43.08 -102.77 -62.51
C LEU A 450 -43.00 -101.34 -61.95
N TRP A 451 -42.14 -101.11 -60.96
CA TRP A 451 -41.88 -99.77 -60.42
C TRP A 451 -40.49 -99.70 -59.77
N ALA A 452 -39.60 -98.87 -60.31
CA ALA A 452 -38.24 -98.67 -59.80
C ALA A 452 -38.18 -98.18 -58.34
N GLY A 453 -39.28 -97.62 -57.81
CA GLY A 453 -39.38 -97.15 -56.42
C GLY A 453 -39.50 -98.27 -55.38
N ILE A 454 -39.78 -99.51 -55.79
CA ILE A 454 -39.92 -100.68 -54.88
C ILE A 454 -38.56 -101.05 -54.24
N GLN A 455 -37.46 -100.85 -54.97
CA GLN A 455 -36.08 -101.16 -54.55
C GLN A 455 -35.28 -99.92 -54.12
N GLY A 456 -35.83 -98.72 -54.32
CA GLY A 456 -35.12 -97.46 -54.07
C GLY A 456 -34.90 -97.19 -52.58
N PRO A 457 -33.76 -96.60 -52.19
CA PRO A 457 -33.51 -96.21 -50.80
C PRO A 457 -34.55 -95.19 -50.33
N ALA A 458 -34.92 -95.25 -49.04
CA ALA A 458 -35.81 -94.28 -48.44
C ALA A 458 -35.21 -92.87 -48.52
N ARG A 459 -36.06 -91.86 -48.80
CA ARG A 459 -35.61 -90.46 -48.88
C ARG A 459 -35.17 -89.99 -47.49
N LYS A 460 -33.99 -89.37 -47.41
CA LYS A 460 -33.47 -88.74 -46.20
C LYS A 460 -33.79 -87.24 -46.24
N TRP A 461 -34.29 -86.71 -45.12
CA TRP A 461 -34.58 -85.30 -44.96
C TRP A 461 -33.75 -84.76 -43.79
N THR A 462 -33.10 -83.62 -43.97
CA THR A 462 -32.28 -82.97 -42.94
C THR A 462 -32.47 -81.46 -43.00
N VAL A 463 -32.59 -80.82 -41.85
CA VAL A 463 -32.67 -79.36 -41.72
C VAL A 463 -31.28 -78.80 -41.43
N VAL A 464 -30.87 -77.75 -42.15
CA VAL A 464 -29.59 -77.05 -41.97
C VAL A 464 -29.90 -75.60 -41.60
N GLN A 465 -29.25 -75.09 -40.56
CA GLN A 465 -29.34 -73.67 -40.18
C GLN A 465 -28.51 -72.84 -41.16
N ILE A 466 -29.10 -71.78 -41.71
CA ILE A 466 -28.43 -70.84 -42.61
C ILE A 466 -28.25 -69.52 -41.86
N THR A 467 -27.04 -68.98 -41.84
CA THR A 467 -26.78 -67.59 -41.43
C THR A 467 -26.89 -66.68 -42.65
N ASP A 468 -27.32 -65.43 -42.47
CA ASP A 468 -27.60 -64.51 -43.59
C ASP A 468 -26.39 -64.28 -44.52
N ASP A 469 -25.15 -64.44 -44.04
CA ASP A 469 -23.94 -64.38 -44.88
C ASP A 469 -23.80 -65.56 -45.87
N GLU A 470 -24.37 -66.73 -45.58
CA GLU A 470 -24.36 -67.91 -46.49
C GLU A 470 -25.55 -67.95 -47.46
N SER A 471 -26.60 -67.16 -47.19
CA SER A 471 -27.77 -67.02 -48.07
C SER A 471 -27.39 -66.47 -49.45
N ALA A 472 -26.39 -65.60 -49.53
CA ALA A 472 -25.85 -65.08 -50.78
C ALA A 472 -25.18 -66.18 -51.63
N ALA A 473 -24.48 -67.13 -51.01
CA ALA A 473 -23.76 -68.19 -51.71
C ALA A 473 -24.69 -69.34 -52.17
N ALA A 474 -25.73 -69.65 -51.40
CA ALA A 474 -26.68 -70.74 -51.73
C ALA A 474 -27.63 -70.40 -52.89
N SER A 475 -27.75 -69.12 -53.27
CA SER A 475 -28.62 -68.68 -54.36
C SER A 475 -28.08 -68.95 -55.78
N VAL A 476 -26.80 -69.35 -55.92
CA VAL A 476 -26.14 -69.48 -57.23
C VAL A 476 -26.27 -70.87 -57.86
N ASP A 477 -26.63 -71.92 -57.09
CA ASP A 477 -26.59 -73.31 -57.60
C ASP A 477 -27.98 -73.95 -57.80
N ARG A 478 -28.85 -73.26 -58.54
CA ARG A 478 -30.04 -73.91 -59.16
C ARG A 478 -30.26 -73.42 -60.58
N THR A 479 -29.71 -74.15 -61.55
CA THR A 479 -30.22 -74.14 -62.92
C THR A 479 -30.45 -75.59 -63.40
N PRO A 480 -31.62 -75.94 -63.96
CA PRO A 480 -31.83 -77.23 -64.60
C PRO A 480 -31.35 -77.20 -66.06
N ALA A 481 -30.76 -78.30 -66.50
CA ALA A 481 -30.42 -78.55 -67.90
C ALA A 481 -31.60 -79.16 -68.66
N GLN A 482 -31.96 -78.58 -69.82
CA GLN A 482 -32.15 -79.31 -71.10
C GLN A 482 -32.39 -78.31 -72.23
N GLY A 483 -31.67 -78.48 -73.34
CA GLY A 483 -31.54 -77.51 -74.42
C GLY A 483 -32.44 -77.74 -75.64
N SER A 484 -32.32 -76.82 -76.59
CA SER A 484 -32.45 -77.09 -78.03
C SER A 484 -31.74 -75.98 -78.81
N ALA A 485 -31.02 -76.38 -79.84
CA ALA A 485 -30.24 -75.55 -80.75
C ALA A 485 -31.13 -74.72 -81.69
N ILE A 486 -30.59 -73.59 -82.19
CA ILE A 486 -30.43 -73.25 -83.62
C ILE A 486 -29.54 -71.99 -83.72
N ALA A 487 -28.74 -71.96 -84.78
CA ALA A 487 -27.54 -71.17 -85.02
C ALA A 487 -27.77 -69.75 -85.58
N ASP A 488 -26.62 -69.04 -85.66
CA ASP A 488 -26.29 -67.83 -86.44
C ASP A 488 -26.94 -66.50 -86.04
N GLY A 489 -26.23 -65.39 -85.86
CA GLY A 489 -24.82 -65.08 -86.08
C GLY A 489 -24.66 -63.56 -86.14
N THR A 490 -23.54 -63.02 -85.61
CA THR A 490 -22.99 -61.66 -85.83
C THR A 490 -23.81 -60.47 -85.27
N GLY A 491 -23.26 -59.45 -84.60
CA GLY A 491 -21.87 -59.10 -84.34
C GLY A 491 -21.72 -58.01 -83.24
N LYS A 492 -20.53 -58.06 -82.63
CA LYS A 492 -19.65 -56.99 -82.16
C LYS A 492 -20.21 -55.62 -81.66
N VAL A 493 -19.73 -55.29 -80.44
CA VAL A 493 -18.97 -54.06 -80.05
C VAL A 493 -19.83 -52.82 -79.76
N THR A 494 -20.13 -52.53 -78.48
CA THR A 494 -19.33 -51.81 -77.45
C THR A 494 -19.17 -50.30 -77.64
N LEU A 495 -19.52 -49.61 -76.55
CA LEU A 495 -18.88 -48.43 -75.93
C LEU A 495 -18.96 -47.14 -76.78
N ASP A 496 -19.45 -46.02 -76.26
CA ASP A 496 -19.11 -45.40 -74.98
C ASP A 496 -20.29 -45.03 -74.06
#